data_AF-A0AB39R1J8-F1
#
_entry.id   AF-A0AB39R1J8-F1
#
_cell.length_a   1.000
_cell.length_b   1.000
_cell.length_c   1.000
_cell.angle_alpha   90.00
_cell.angle_beta   90.00
_cell.angle_gamma   90.00
#
_symmetry.space_group_name_H-M   'P 1'
#
loop_
_entity.id
_entity.type
_entity.pdbx_description
1 polymer ?
#
loop_
_entity_poly.entity_id
_entity_poly.type
_entity_poly.pdbx_seq_one_letter_code
_entity_poly.pdbx_strand_id
1 'polypeptide(L)'
;MQAKRATPGDDVLTRLAARVDGGLITDQDAADLSALLLLAGHETTANVIALSTVTLLHRPDQIPRLTPPDELADVVRESATVCPAAAIRLVES
;
A
#
# COMPACT_ATOMS: atom_id res chain seq x y z
N MET A 1 7.54 -0.14 19.26
CA MET A 1 8.29 -1.42 19.37
C MET A 1 7.90 -2.24 20.59
N GLN A 2 7.71 -1.62 21.77
CA GLN A 2 7.37 -2.34 23.01
C GLN A 2 6.15 -3.28 22.91
N ALA A 3 5.06 -2.86 22.23
CA ALA A 3 3.89 -3.72 22.02
C ALA A 3 4.20 -4.96 21.15
N LYS A 4 5.03 -4.81 20.11
CA LYS A 4 5.45 -5.94 19.25
C LYS A 4 6.43 -6.89 19.93
N ARG A 5 7.23 -6.39 20.88
CA ARG A 5 8.04 -7.23 21.78
C ARG A 5 7.18 -8.01 22.78
N ALA A 6 6.15 -7.36 23.34
CA ALA A 6 5.25 -7.99 24.31
C ALA A 6 4.32 -9.03 23.69
N THR A 7 3.95 -8.86 22.41
CA THR A 7 3.13 -9.81 21.67
C THR A 7 3.64 -9.92 20.23
N PRO A 8 4.66 -10.77 19.99
CA PRO A 8 5.20 -11.01 18.67
C PRO A 8 4.17 -11.65 17.75
N GLY A 9 4.08 -11.18 16.50
CA GLY A 9 3.25 -11.76 15.44
C GLY A 9 4.04 -12.05 14.16
N ASP A 10 3.39 -12.64 13.16
CA ASP A 10 3.99 -12.87 11.84
C ASP A 10 3.86 -11.63 10.95
N ASP A 11 4.49 -10.53 11.35
CA ASP A 11 4.44 -9.26 10.63
C ASP A 11 5.81 -8.56 10.58
N VAL A 12 5.92 -7.61 9.65
CA VAL A 12 7.16 -6.88 9.39
C VAL A 12 7.63 -6.08 10.62
N LEU A 13 6.71 -5.59 11.45
CA LEU A 13 7.06 -4.82 12.64
C LEU A 13 7.66 -5.72 13.74
N THR A 14 7.15 -6.95 13.86
CA THR A 14 7.75 -7.96 14.74
C THR A 14 9.16 -8.33 14.28
N ARG A 15 9.37 -8.47 12.97
CA ARG A 15 10.70 -8.71 12.40
C ARG A 15 11.66 -7.54 12.64
N LEU A 16 11.19 -6.29 12.56
CA LEU A 16 12.00 -5.10 12.89
C LEU A 16 12.36 -5.08 14.39
N ALA A 17 11.42 -5.39 15.27
CA ALA A 17 11.68 -5.47 16.71
C ALA A 17 12.81 -6.47 17.03
N ALA A 18 12.81 -7.65 16.38
CA ALA A 18 13.89 -8.63 16.54
C ALA A 18 15.26 -8.11 16.05
N ARG A 19 15.31 -7.20 15.08
CA ARG A 19 16.56 -6.56 14.63
C ARG A 19 17.06 -5.51 15.62
N VAL A 20 16.16 -4.83 16.31
CA VAL A 20 16.53 -3.95 17.42
C VAL A 20 17.12 -4.76 18.57
N ASP A 21 16.48 -5.86 18.94
CA ASP A 21 16.93 -6.72 20.03
C ASP A 21 18.29 -7.38 19.73
N GLY A 22 18.57 -7.67 18.45
CA GLY A 22 19.88 -8.11 17.98
C GLY A 22 20.94 -7.01 17.84
N GLY A 23 20.61 -5.76 18.19
CA GLY A 23 21.52 -4.61 18.11
C GLY A 23 21.89 -4.16 16.70
N LEU A 24 21.15 -4.61 15.68
CA LEU A 24 21.43 -4.29 14.27
C LEU A 24 20.88 -2.93 13.85
N ILE A 25 19.81 -2.48 14.51
CA ILE A 25 19.17 -1.18 14.29
C ILE A 25 18.70 -0.62 15.64
N THR A 26 18.51 0.68 15.74
CA THR A 26 17.96 1.30 16.95
C THR A 26 16.43 1.23 16.98
N ASP A 27 15.83 1.46 18.15
CA ASP A 27 14.37 1.63 18.27
C ASP A 27 13.86 2.79 17.42
N GLN A 28 14.68 3.83 17.21
CA GLN A 28 14.36 4.96 16.35
C GLN A 28 14.36 4.55 14.87
N ASP A 29 15.39 3.84 14.40
CA ASP A 29 15.45 3.34 13.03
C ASP A 29 14.25 2.44 12.71
N ALA A 30 13.86 1.58 13.66
CA ALA A 30 12.70 0.72 13.50
C ALA A 30 11.40 1.53 13.43
N ALA A 31 11.26 2.61 14.22
CA ALA A 31 10.13 3.51 14.17
C ALA A 31 10.05 4.26 12.82
N ASP A 32 11.17 4.77 12.34
CA ASP A 32 11.26 5.52 11.08
C ASP A 32 10.94 4.62 9.88
N LEU A 33 11.46 3.39 9.84
CA LEU A 33 11.12 2.39 8.83
C LEU A 33 9.65 2.01 8.88
N SER A 34 9.08 1.87 10.09
CA SER A 34 7.66 1.58 10.27
C SER A 34 6.78 2.71 9.73
N ALA A 35 7.16 3.96 10.02
CA ALA A 35 6.47 5.15 9.53
C ALA A 35 6.56 5.26 8.01
N LEU A 36 7.73 5.00 7.44
CA LEU A 36 7.93 4.99 5.98
C LEU A 36 7.04 3.95 5.30
N LEU A 37 6.97 2.73 5.82
CA LEU A 37 6.10 1.67 5.29
C LEU A 37 4.62 2.06 5.35
N LEU A 38 4.19 2.67 6.46
CA LEU A 38 2.82 3.14 6.63
C LEU A 38 2.50 4.28 5.65
N LEU A 39 3.36 5.28 5.54
CA LEU A 39 3.14 6.44 4.67
C LEU A 39 3.11 6.02 3.20
N ALA A 40 4.10 5.22 2.78
CA ALA A 40 4.19 4.71 1.42
C ALA A 40 2.95 3.88 1.03
N GLY A 41 2.44 3.06 1.94
CA GLY A 41 1.25 2.25 1.71
C GLY A 41 -0.05 3.05 1.74
N HIS A 42 -0.20 3.95 2.72
CA HIS A 42 -1.45 4.65 2.99
C HIS A 42 -1.81 5.60 1.85
N GLU A 43 -0.89 6.48 1.46
CA GLU A 43 -1.16 7.47 0.40
C GLU A 43 -1.30 6.82 -0.97
N THR A 44 -0.40 5.89 -1.32
CA THR A 44 -0.43 5.22 -2.64
C THR A 44 -1.68 4.37 -2.80
N THR A 45 -2.06 3.60 -1.78
CA THR A 45 -3.24 2.72 -1.87
C THR A 45 -4.52 3.54 -1.90
N ALA A 46 -4.63 4.59 -1.08
CA ALA A 46 -5.78 5.49 -1.11
C ALA A 46 -5.93 6.15 -2.49
N ASN A 47 -4.82 6.62 -3.07
CA ASN A 47 -4.82 7.24 -4.38
C ASN A 47 -5.21 6.24 -5.49
N VAL A 48 -4.66 5.02 -5.44
CA VAL A 48 -5.01 3.95 -6.39
C VAL A 48 -6.49 3.57 -6.26
N ILE A 49 -7.05 3.44 -5.06
CA ILE A 49 -8.47 3.16 -4.85
C ILE A 49 -9.35 4.28 -5.42
N ALA A 50 -9.02 5.52 -5.12
CA ALA A 50 -9.78 6.68 -5.60
C ALA A 50 -9.74 6.76 -7.13
N LEU A 51 -8.57 6.65 -7.75
CA LEU A 51 -8.43 6.71 -9.20
C LEU A 51 -9.07 5.51 -9.90
N SER A 52 -8.95 4.31 -9.34
CA SER A 52 -9.61 3.10 -9.86
C SER A 52 -11.13 3.27 -9.83
N THR A 53 -11.67 3.81 -8.73
CA THR A 53 -13.10 4.09 -8.59
C THR A 53 -13.57 5.11 -9.62
N VAL A 54 -12.84 6.22 -9.78
CA VAL A 54 -13.14 7.23 -10.82
C VAL A 54 -13.07 6.63 -12.22
N THR A 55 -12.08 5.80 -12.51
CA THR A 55 -11.91 5.15 -13.81
C THR A 55 -13.07 4.21 -14.13
N LEU A 56 -13.52 3.40 -13.16
CA LEU A 56 -14.66 2.51 -13.31
C LEU A 56 -15.98 3.26 -13.53
N LEU A 57 -16.16 4.42 -12.89
CA LEU A 57 -17.33 5.28 -13.12
C LEU A 57 -17.36 5.87 -14.53
N HIS A 58 -16.18 6.16 -15.11
CA HIS A 58 -16.07 6.62 -16.50
C HIS A 58 -16.13 5.47 -17.53
N ARG A 59 -15.91 4.22 -17.10
CA ARG A 59 -15.90 3.00 -17.93
C ARG A 59 -16.83 1.92 -17.35
N PRO A 60 -18.15 2.15 -17.30
CA PRO A 60 -19.10 1.24 -16.67
C PRO A 60 -19.17 -0.14 -17.36
N ASP A 61 -18.70 -0.24 -18.61
CA ASP A 61 -18.53 -1.48 -19.37
C ASP A 61 -17.53 -2.46 -18.73
N GLN A 62 -16.64 -1.98 -17.85
CA GLN A 62 -15.68 -2.81 -17.12
C GLN A 62 -16.25 -3.44 -15.84
N ILE A 63 -17.36 -2.92 -15.30
CA ILE A 63 -17.97 -3.40 -14.05
C ILE A 63 -18.37 -4.89 -14.10
N PRO A 64 -18.94 -5.42 -15.20
CA PRO A 64 -19.28 -6.85 -15.28
C PRO A 64 -18.05 -7.78 -15.12
N ARG A 65 -16.85 -7.30 -15.46
CA ARG A 65 -15.58 -8.05 -15.34
C ARG A 65 -15.06 -8.18 -13.92
N LEU A 66 -15.70 -7.51 -12.95
CA LEU A 66 -15.40 -7.65 -11.53
C LEU A 66 -16.02 -8.92 -10.89
N THR A 67 -16.90 -9.62 -11.63
CA THR A 67 -17.73 -10.72 -11.08
C THR A 67 -17.24 -12.15 -11.37
N PRO A 68 -16.07 -12.35 -12.01
CA PRO A 68 -15.20 -13.47 -11.66
C PRO A 68 -14.01 -12.97 -10.83
N PRO A 69 -13.74 -13.53 -9.63
CA PRO A 69 -12.56 -13.17 -8.81
C PRO A 69 -11.24 -13.27 -9.57
N ASP A 70 -11.22 -14.16 -10.56
CA ASP A 70 -10.09 -14.52 -11.40
C ASP A 70 -9.66 -13.35 -12.32
N GLU A 71 -10.61 -12.50 -12.74
CA GLU A 71 -10.35 -11.32 -13.58
C GLU A 71 -10.09 -10.04 -12.75
N LEU A 72 -10.39 -10.06 -11.44
CA LEU A 72 -10.21 -8.91 -10.56
C LEU A 72 -8.75 -8.45 -10.50
N ALA A 73 -7.81 -9.40 -10.51
CA ALA A 73 -6.38 -9.10 -10.50
C ALA A 73 -5.93 -8.31 -11.73
N ASP A 74 -6.51 -8.61 -12.90
CA ASP A 74 -6.19 -7.91 -14.15
C ASP A 74 -6.81 -6.51 -14.19
N VAL A 75 -8.04 -6.33 -13.68
CA VAL A 75 -8.67 -5.00 -13.55
C VAL A 75 -7.90 -4.11 -12.56
N VAL A 76 -7.45 -4.67 -11.43
CA VAL A 76 -6.60 -3.95 -10.46
C VAL A 76 -5.24 -3.60 -11.07
N ARG A 77 -4.64 -4.53 -11.84
CA ARG A 77 -3.36 -4.28 -12.53
C ARG A 77 -3.50 -3.17 -13.58
N GLU A 78 -4.55 -3.19 -14.39
CA GLU A 78 -4.81 -2.14 -15.39
C GLU A 78 -4.96 -0.78 -14.70
N SER A 79 -5.72 -0.73 -13.61
CA SER A 79 -5.90 0.49 -12.81
C SER A 79 -4.60 1.01 -12.18
N ALA A 80 -3.72 0.11 -11.71
CA ALA A 80 -2.40 0.46 -11.19
C ALA A 80 -1.42 0.90 -12.30
N THR A 81 -1.57 0.40 -13.53
CA THR A 81 -0.70 0.72 -14.67
C THR A 81 -1.01 2.09 -15.28
N VAL A 82 -2.27 2.53 -15.19
CA VAL A 82 -2.65 3.92 -15.49
C VAL A 82 -2.03 4.91 -14.47
N CYS A 83 -1.55 4.40 -13.32
CA CYS A 83 -1.25 5.18 -12.12
C CYS A 83 0.18 5.77 -11.92
N PRO A 84 1.25 5.48 -12.69
CA PRO A 84 2.51 6.23 -12.49
C PRO A 84 2.47 7.63 -13.12
N ALA A 85 1.67 7.86 -14.17
CA ALA A 85 1.72 9.08 -14.98
C ALA A 85 0.61 10.10 -14.66
N ALA A 86 -0.54 9.66 -14.14
CA ALA A 86 -1.67 10.54 -13.89
C ALA A 86 -1.51 11.41 -12.62
N ALA A 87 -0.85 10.89 -11.57
CA ALA A 87 -0.63 11.63 -10.32
C ALA A 87 0.33 12.83 -10.50
N ILE A 88 1.31 12.72 -11.40
CA ILE A 88 2.25 13.82 -11.67
C ILE A 88 1.56 14.99 -12.39
N ARG A 89 0.56 14.73 -13.24
CA ARG A 89 -0.12 15.77 -14.01
C ARG A 89 -1.20 16.54 -13.24
N LEU A 90 -1.71 16.00 -12.12
CA LEU A 90 -2.74 16.65 -11.31
C LEU A 90 -2.19 17.60 -10.24
N VAL A 91 -0.88 17.53 -9.95
CA VAL A 91 -0.21 18.43 -8.98
C VAL A 91 0.36 19.69 -9.66
N GLU A 92 0.42 19.73 -11.00
CA GLU A 92 0.92 20.88 -11.77
C GLU A 92 -0.18 21.75 -12.41
N SER A 93 -1.43 21.69 -11.93
CA SER A 93 -2.55 22.49 -12.46
C SER A 93 -3.26 23.33 -11.41
#